data_AF-A0A6V8SL40-F1
#
_entry.id   AF-A0A6V8SL40-F1
#
_cell.length_a   1.000
_cell.length_b   1.000
_cell.length_c   1.000
_cell.angle_alpha   90.00
_cell.angle_beta   90.00
_cell.angle_gamma   90.00
#
_symmetry.space_group_name_H-M   'P 1'
#
loop_
_entity.id
_entity.type
_entity.pdbx_description
1 polymer ?
#
loop_
_entity_poly.entity_id
_entity_poly.type
_entity_poly.pdbx_seq_one_letter_code
_entity_poly.pdbx_strand_id
1 'polypeptide(L)'
;MKEGDIIKKASICIFILLVLTTLEPSRVVFSKNLISPLTCEDKLRTMEPIVPKTIYEYQLLGDRDMNKFKGNLEPISSVLKDGIDIAFVSVYKDLDFQRPAYAPQWHSSYWRWSYMPVNLANQQHKLFTYSGGLSVWFDLPNELVLPGKLSNASPINKKVFTTIYPYVVRLIVFDFNIISIKYYKNQICVIGEPLRKGLTVADIDIKNIPDSQKLIQLITPDRYELDYSILY
;
A
#
# COMPACT_ATOMS: atom_id res chain seq x y z
N MET A 1 -36.68 58.40 14.23
CA MET A 1 -35.93 57.35 13.50
C MET A 1 -35.77 57.87 12.08
N LYS A 2 -34.53 58.13 11.64
CA LYS A 2 -34.22 59.01 10.50
C LYS A 2 -34.39 58.26 9.16
N GLU A 3 -34.96 58.95 8.18
CA GLU A 3 -35.24 58.55 6.79
C GLU A 3 -34.05 57.91 6.05
N GLY A 4 -32.82 58.17 6.48
CA GLY A 4 -31.60 57.60 5.91
C GLY A 4 -31.37 56.10 6.19
N ASP A 5 -31.99 55.52 7.22
CA ASP A 5 -31.83 54.09 7.55
C ASP A 5 -32.69 53.17 6.67
N ILE A 6 -33.77 53.70 6.08
CA ILE A 6 -34.68 52.94 5.22
C ILE A 6 -34.04 52.74 3.84
N ILE A 7 -33.36 53.76 3.31
CA ILE A 7 -32.72 53.72 1.98
C ILE A 7 -31.52 52.76 1.98
N LYS A 8 -30.72 52.71 3.06
CA LYS A 8 -29.62 51.74 3.19
C LYS A 8 -30.12 50.29 3.28
N LYS A 9 -31.21 50.02 4.00
CA LYS A 9 -31.79 48.67 4.09
C LYS A 9 -32.40 48.22 2.76
N ALA A 10 -33.10 49.11 2.04
CA ALA A 10 -33.65 48.80 0.72
C ALA A 10 -32.55 48.49 -0.31
N SER A 11 -31.44 49.25 -0.30
CA SER A 11 -30.33 49.03 -1.23
C SER A 11 -29.55 47.74 -0.97
N ILE A 12 -29.45 47.30 0.30
CA ILE A 12 -28.82 46.03 0.68
C ILE A 12 -29.73 44.83 0.32
N CYS A 13 -31.04 44.95 0.50
CA CYS A 13 -31.98 43.89 0.11
C CYS A 13 -32.03 43.67 -1.41
N ILE A 14 -31.94 44.73 -2.21
CA ILE A 14 -31.90 44.62 -3.68
C ILE A 14 -30.58 43.98 -4.15
N PHE A 15 -29.46 44.28 -3.49
CA PHE A 15 -28.17 43.66 -3.82
C PHE A 15 -28.13 42.17 -3.46
N ILE A 16 -28.73 41.77 -2.34
CA ILE A 16 -28.83 40.34 -1.95
C ILE A 16 -29.78 39.58 -2.88
N LEU A 17 -30.88 40.19 -3.33
CA LEU A 17 -31.79 39.57 -4.31
C LEU A 17 -31.15 39.41 -5.69
N LEU A 18 -30.33 40.36 -6.15
CA LEU A 18 -29.61 40.23 -7.43
C LEU A 18 -28.54 39.14 -7.39
N VAL A 19 -27.82 39.00 -6.27
CA VAL A 19 -26.80 37.95 -6.11
C VAL A 19 -27.43 36.55 -5.98
N LEU A 20 -28.66 36.44 -5.47
CA LEU A 20 -29.38 35.17 -5.43
C LEU A 20 -29.99 34.76 -6.78
N THR A 21 -30.22 35.70 -7.71
CA THR A 21 -30.73 35.38 -9.06
C THR A 21 -29.65 35.00 -10.08
N THR A 22 -28.36 35.18 -9.77
CA THR A 22 -27.24 34.78 -10.64
C THR A 22 -26.55 33.49 -10.18
N LEU A 23 -27.00 32.90 -9.07
CA LEU A 23 -26.66 31.53 -8.71
C LEU A 23 -27.58 30.60 -9.50
N GLU A 24 -27.26 30.37 -10.78
CA GLU A 24 -27.73 29.14 -11.40
C GLU A 24 -27.31 27.99 -10.48
N PRO A 25 -28.23 27.09 -10.08
CA PRO A 25 -27.82 25.89 -9.41
C PRO A 25 -26.86 25.23 -10.37
N SER A 26 -25.58 25.14 -9.97
CA SER A 26 -24.60 24.37 -10.71
C SER A 26 -25.22 23.00 -10.86
N ARG A 27 -25.73 22.72 -12.06
CA ARG A 27 -26.14 21.37 -12.43
C ARG A 27 -24.85 20.59 -12.24
N VAL A 28 -24.81 19.80 -11.17
CA VAL A 28 -23.91 18.68 -11.09
C VAL A 28 -24.29 17.84 -12.29
N VAL A 29 -23.62 18.09 -13.40
CA VAL A 29 -23.57 17.18 -14.52
C VAL A 29 -22.82 16.00 -13.93
N PHE A 30 -23.57 15.07 -13.34
CA PHE A 30 -23.12 13.69 -13.35
C PHE A 30 -22.89 13.41 -14.81
N SER A 31 -21.62 13.43 -15.23
CA SER A 31 -21.23 12.74 -16.43
C SER A 31 -21.63 11.30 -16.16
N LYS A 32 -22.80 10.91 -16.67
CA LYS A 32 -23.04 9.54 -17.05
C LYS A 32 -22.05 9.30 -18.17
N ASN A 33 -20.78 9.10 -17.82
CA ASN A 33 -19.90 8.27 -18.59
C ASN A 33 -20.59 6.90 -18.54
N LEU A 34 -21.56 6.71 -19.44
CA LEU A 34 -22.03 5.42 -19.88
C LEU A 34 -20.82 4.79 -20.55
N ILE A 35 -19.90 4.31 -19.72
CA ILE A 35 -18.91 3.33 -20.14
C ILE A 35 -19.78 2.15 -20.55
N SER A 36 -19.92 1.94 -21.87
CA SER A 36 -20.53 0.73 -22.39
C SER A 36 -19.91 -0.44 -21.62
N PRO A 37 -20.72 -1.36 -21.06
CA PRO A 37 -20.17 -2.46 -20.29
C PRO A 37 -19.14 -3.18 -21.15
N LEU A 38 -17.92 -3.33 -20.62
CA LEU A 38 -16.83 -4.01 -21.32
C LEU A 38 -17.32 -5.37 -21.83
N THR A 39 -17.01 -5.68 -23.08
CA THR A 39 -17.25 -7.01 -23.64
C THR A 39 -16.48 -8.06 -22.84
N CYS A 40 -16.83 -9.34 -22.99
CA CYS A 40 -16.07 -10.41 -22.36
C CYS A 40 -14.62 -10.42 -22.86
N GLU A 41 -14.41 -10.15 -24.14
CA GLU A 41 -13.11 -10.04 -24.76
C GLU A 41 -12.29 -8.89 -24.16
N ASP A 42 -12.89 -7.72 -23.98
CA ASP A 42 -12.20 -6.58 -23.37
C ASP A 42 -11.84 -6.86 -21.90
N LYS A 43 -12.72 -7.54 -21.17
CA LYS A 43 -12.46 -7.99 -19.79
C LYS A 43 -11.32 -8.99 -19.69
N LEU A 44 -11.19 -9.90 -20.65
CA LEU A 44 -10.07 -10.86 -20.68
C LEU A 44 -8.76 -10.16 -21.02
N ARG A 45 -8.79 -9.19 -21.94
CA ARG A 45 -7.62 -8.39 -22.31
C ARG A 45 -7.04 -7.55 -21.17
N THR A 46 -7.81 -7.26 -20.12
CA THR A 46 -7.27 -6.57 -18.93
C THR A 46 -6.62 -7.52 -17.92
N MET A 47 -6.79 -8.84 -18.05
CA MET A 47 -6.28 -9.81 -17.09
C MET A 47 -4.86 -10.29 -17.39
N GLU A 48 -4.43 -10.22 -18.65
CA GLU A 48 -3.13 -10.74 -19.09
C GLU A 48 -2.54 -9.89 -20.24
N PRO A 49 -1.26 -10.09 -20.60
CA PRO A 49 -0.66 -9.38 -21.73
C PRO A 49 -1.39 -9.62 -23.04
N ILE A 50 -1.55 -8.57 -23.85
CA ILE A 50 -2.21 -8.62 -25.17
C ILE A 50 -1.56 -9.66 -26.11
N VAL A 51 -0.25 -9.87 -25.97
CA VAL A 51 0.51 -10.85 -26.75
C VAL A 51 1.27 -11.74 -25.75
N PRO A 52 1.31 -13.07 -25.97
CA PRO A 52 2.10 -13.98 -25.14
C PRO A 52 3.54 -13.51 -25.01
N LYS A 53 3.99 -13.30 -23.77
CA LYS A 53 5.36 -12.89 -23.46
C LYS A 53 5.77 -13.39 -22.08
N THR A 54 7.06 -13.64 -21.92
CA THR A 54 7.64 -13.86 -20.59
C THR A 54 7.67 -12.52 -19.84
N ILE A 55 7.19 -12.54 -18.60
CA ILE A 55 7.30 -11.41 -17.67
C ILE A 55 8.06 -11.92 -16.45
N TYR A 56 9.11 -11.19 -16.08
CA TYR A 56 9.85 -11.45 -14.85
C TYR A 56 9.35 -10.58 -13.72
N GLU A 57 9.45 -11.07 -12.50
CA GLU A 57 8.97 -10.41 -11.28
C GLU A 57 9.50 -8.98 -11.13
N TYR A 58 10.80 -8.76 -11.33
CA TYR A 58 11.43 -7.43 -11.24
C TYR A 58 10.86 -6.38 -12.21
N GLN A 59 10.14 -6.82 -13.25
CA GLN A 59 9.45 -5.93 -14.20
C GLN A 59 8.09 -5.47 -13.67
N LEU A 60 7.51 -6.22 -12.73
CA LEU A 60 6.22 -5.94 -12.09
C LEU A 60 6.41 -5.30 -10.71
N LEU A 61 7.34 -5.82 -9.93
CA LEU A 61 7.63 -5.43 -8.55
C LEU A 61 9.01 -4.77 -8.50
N GLY A 62 9.02 -3.44 -8.59
CA GLY A 62 10.27 -2.67 -8.70
C GLY A 62 11.19 -2.83 -7.49
N ASP A 63 10.63 -3.06 -6.31
CA ASP A 63 11.33 -3.31 -5.03
C ASP A 63 12.00 -4.69 -4.96
N ARG A 64 11.83 -5.53 -5.99
CA ARG A 64 12.47 -6.86 -6.08
C ARG A 64 13.59 -6.92 -7.12
N ASP A 65 13.87 -5.81 -7.80
CA ASP A 65 14.93 -5.77 -8.80
C ASP A 65 16.32 -5.62 -8.14
N MET A 66 16.94 -6.75 -7.82
CA MET A 66 18.28 -6.78 -7.20
C MET A 66 19.36 -6.10 -8.03
N ASN A 67 19.18 -5.91 -9.34
CA ASN A 67 20.12 -5.13 -10.16
C ASN A 67 20.10 -3.63 -9.81
N LYS A 68 19.05 -3.14 -9.16
CA LYS A 68 18.92 -1.75 -8.69
C LYS A 68 19.49 -1.55 -7.29
N PHE A 69 19.77 -2.61 -6.54
CA PHE A 69 20.36 -2.51 -5.21
C PHE A 69 21.86 -2.22 -5.34
N LYS A 70 22.30 -1.08 -4.80
CA LYS A 70 23.70 -0.62 -4.92
C LYS A 70 24.56 -0.91 -3.69
N GLY A 71 23.97 -1.49 -2.64
CA GLY A 71 24.69 -1.82 -1.41
C GLY A 71 25.51 -3.09 -1.53
N ASN A 72 26.60 -3.17 -0.76
CA ASN A 72 27.28 -4.45 -0.54
C ASN A 72 26.46 -5.31 0.44
N LEU A 73 26.33 -6.60 0.12
CA LEU A 73 25.68 -7.58 0.98
C LEU A 73 26.70 -8.25 1.89
N GLU A 74 26.45 -8.15 3.18
CA GLU A 74 27.13 -8.89 4.22
C GLU A 74 26.45 -10.25 4.42
N PRO A 75 27.20 -11.28 4.82
CA PRO A 75 26.62 -12.54 5.25
C PRO A 75 25.57 -12.32 6.35
N ILE A 76 24.44 -13.03 6.28
CA ILE A 76 23.38 -12.97 7.31
C ILE A 76 23.95 -13.20 8.71
N SER A 77 24.95 -14.09 8.86
CA SER A 77 25.63 -14.31 10.14
C SER A 77 26.26 -13.05 10.73
N SER A 78 26.82 -12.17 9.89
CA SER A 78 27.40 -10.90 10.34
C SER A 78 26.31 -9.94 10.79
N VAL A 79 25.18 -9.88 10.07
CA VAL A 79 24.03 -9.06 10.47
C VAL A 79 23.47 -9.53 11.82
N LEU A 80 23.37 -10.84 12.05
CA LEU A 80 22.88 -11.38 13.31
C LEU A 80 23.81 -11.11 14.49
N LYS A 81 25.13 -11.17 14.27
CA LYS A 81 26.15 -11.03 15.30
C LYS A 81 26.43 -9.57 15.63
N ASP A 82 26.63 -8.74 14.61
CA ASP A 82 27.15 -7.38 14.73
C ASP A 82 26.07 -6.31 14.48
N GLY A 83 24.87 -6.72 14.08
CA GLY A 83 23.74 -5.83 13.84
C GLY A 83 23.07 -5.33 15.12
N ILE A 84 22.65 -4.07 15.07
CA ILE A 84 21.91 -3.43 16.16
C ILE A 84 20.44 -3.81 16.08
N ASP A 85 19.79 -3.97 17.24
CA ASP A 85 18.36 -4.25 17.28
C ASP A 85 17.55 -2.98 16.93
N ILE A 86 16.57 -3.14 16.03
CA ILE A 86 15.56 -2.14 15.74
C ILE A 86 14.30 -2.51 16.50
N ALA A 87 13.82 -1.58 17.33
CA ALA A 87 12.52 -1.73 17.97
C ALA A 87 11.41 -1.70 16.91
N PHE A 88 10.42 -2.58 17.06
CA PHE A 88 9.26 -2.63 16.20
C PHE A 88 7.98 -2.77 17.01
N VAL A 89 6.88 -2.27 16.46
CA VAL A 89 5.55 -2.38 17.06
C VAL A 89 4.62 -3.08 16.09
N SER A 90 3.95 -4.14 16.54
CA SER A 90 2.90 -4.77 15.74
C SER A 90 1.63 -3.91 15.79
N VAL A 91 1.30 -3.27 14.68
CA VAL A 91 0.11 -2.40 14.54
C VAL A 91 -1.14 -3.19 14.11
N TYR A 92 -0.93 -4.37 13.53
CA TYR A 92 -1.95 -5.35 13.24
C TYR A 92 -1.35 -6.76 13.34
N LYS A 93 -2.07 -7.69 13.96
CA LYS A 93 -1.68 -9.10 14.03
C LYS A 93 -2.93 -9.97 14.01
N ASP A 94 -2.98 -10.87 13.04
CA ASP A 94 -4.00 -11.90 12.92
C ASP A 94 -3.31 -13.21 12.53
N LEU A 95 -3.12 -14.09 13.51
CA LEU A 95 -2.43 -15.36 13.31
C LEU A 95 -3.32 -16.41 12.62
N ASP A 96 -4.62 -16.14 12.49
CA ASP A 96 -5.56 -17.03 11.83
C ASP A 96 -5.86 -16.61 10.38
N PHE A 97 -5.39 -15.44 9.97
CA PHE A 97 -5.56 -14.93 8.61
C PHE A 97 -5.01 -15.90 7.56
N GLN A 98 -5.89 -16.36 6.68
CA GLN A 98 -5.52 -17.17 5.53
C GLN A 98 -5.55 -16.32 4.28
N ARG A 99 -4.39 -16.10 3.67
CA ARG A 99 -4.28 -15.37 2.42
C ARG A 99 -5.00 -16.16 1.32
N PRO A 100 -6.02 -15.60 0.65
CA PRO A 100 -6.73 -16.33 -0.38
C PRO A 100 -5.89 -16.40 -1.66
N ALA A 101 -6.01 -17.52 -2.38
CA ALA A 101 -5.40 -17.68 -3.70
C ALA A 101 -6.05 -16.78 -4.77
N TYR A 102 -7.28 -16.34 -4.53
CA TYR A 102 -8.04 -15.44 -5.40
C TYR A 102 -9.02 -14.60 -4.58
N ALA A 103 -9.22 -13.35 -4.98
CA ALA A 103 -10.13 -12.43 -4.33
C ALA A 103 -11.10 -11.79 -5.34
N PRO A 104 -12.36 -11.52 -4.98
CA PRO A 104 -13.34 -10.95 -5.91
C PRO A 104 -12.87 -9.67 -6.59
N GLN A 105 -12.09 -8.82 -5.90
CA GLN A 105 -11.57 -7.57 -6.49
C GLN A 105 -10.56 -7.77 -7.63
N TRP A 106 -10.02 -8.99 -7.79
CA TRP A 106 -9.18 -9.35 -8.93
C TRP A 106 -9.97 -9.82 -10.14
N HIS A 107 -11.30 -9.91 -10.02
CA HIS A 107 -12.15 -10.22 -11.15
C HIS A 107 -12.09 -9.08 -12.17
N SER A 108 -12.14 -9.43 -13.45
CA SER A 108 -12.11 -8.48 -14.58
C SER A 108 -13.20 -7.41 -14.54
N SER A 109 -14.26 -7.63 -13.75
CA SER A 109 -15.31 -6.63 -13.52
C SER A 109 -14.86 -5.45 -12.64
N TYR A 110 -13.76 -5.57 -11.89
CA TYR A 110 -13.20 -4.51 -11.05
C TYR A 110 -12.07 -3.71 -11.72
N TRP A 111 -11.62 -4.12 -12.92
CA TRP A 111 -10.67 -3.50 -13.85
C TRP A 111 -9.27 -3.16 -13.31
N ARG A 112 -9.16 -2.44 -12.19
CA ARG A 112 -7.92 -1.85 -11.68
C ARG A 112 -6.96 -2.89 -11.14
N TRP A 113 -7.49 -3.87 -10.40
CA TRP A 113 -6.71 -4.94 -9.77
C TRP A 113 -6.90 -6.29 -10.46
N SER A 114 -7.44 -6.30 -11.69
CA SER A 114 -7.70 -7.54 -12.42
C SER A 114 -6.50 -8.09 -13.18
N TYR A 115 -5.40 -7.33 -13.28
CA TYR A 115 -4.21 -7.76 -14.00
C TYR A 115 -3.48 -8.87 -13.23
N MET A 116 -3.68 -10.11 -13.69
CA MET A 116 -3.26 -11.31 -12.96
C MET A 116 -1.75 -11.45 -12.76
N PRO A 117 -0.87 -11.04 -13.70
CA PRO A 117 0.57 -11.16 -13.48
C PRO A 117 1.05 -10.46 -12.21
N VAL A 118 0.54 -9.26 -11.89
CA VAL A 118 0.89 -8.54 -10.65
C VAL A 118 0.38 -9.28 -9.42
N ASN A 119 -0.87 -9.76 -9.46
CA ASN A 119 -1.47 -10.51 -8.35
C ASN A 119 -0.71 -11.82 -8.08
N LEU A 120 -0.30 -12.53 -9.13
CA LEU A 120 0.49 -13.76 -9.02
C LEU A 120 1.86 -13.49 -8.43
N ALA A 121 2.57 -12.46 -8.91
CA ALA A 121 3.87 -12.05 -8.37
C ALA A 121 3.74 -11.70 -6.87
N ASN A 122 2.76 -10.88 -6.51
CA ASN A 122 2.50 -10.54 -5.11
C ASN A 122 2.16 -11.77 -4.23
N GLN A 123 1.56 -12.83 -4.78
CA GLN A 123 1.25 -14.05 -4.01
C GLN A 123 2.48 -14.93 -3.72
N GLN A 124 3.60 -14.72 -4.44
CA GLN A 124 4.84 -15.45 -4.21
C GLN A 124 5.64 -14.91 -3.01
N HIS A 125 5.37 -13.67 -2.60
CA HIS A 125 6.09 -12.99 -1.54
C HIS A 125 5.35 -12.99 -0.20
N LYS A 126 6.14 -12.94 0.87
CA LYS A 126 5.71 -12.92 2.26
C LYS A 126 5.98 -11.59 2.93
N LEU A 127 6.99 -10.84 2.50
CA LEU A 127 7.41 -9.57 3.06
C LEU A 127 7.09 -8.46 2.07
N PHE A 128 6.49 -7.36 2.54
CA PHE A 128 6.32 -6.13 1.77
C PHE A 128 6.66 -4.91 2.62
N THR A 129 7.13 -3.86 1.98
CA THR A 129 7.49 -2.60 2.65
C THR A 129 6.56 -1.47 2.21
N TYR A 130 6.25 -0.57 3.13
CA TYR A 130 5.45 0.62 2.86
C TYR A 130 5.94 1.79 3.69
N SER A 131 6.37 2.87 3.04
CA SER A 131 6.89 4.10 3.68
C SER A 131 5.96 5.32 3.49
N GLY A 132 4.77 5.13 2.91
CA GLY A 132 3.81 6.20 2.65
C GLY A 132 3.52 6.41 1.16
N GLY A 133 2.48 7.19 0.86
CA GLY A 133 2.06 7.52 -0.52
C GLY A 133 0.60 7.18 -0.78
N LEU A 134 -0.18 8.17 -1.20
CA LEU A 134 -1.64 8.06 -1.38
C LEU A 134 -2.06 7.08 -2.48
N SER A 135 -1.24 6.91 -3.53
CA SER A 135 -1.58 5.95 -4.60
C SER A 135 -1.29 4.51 -4.17
N VAL A 136 -0.12 4.26 -3.56
CA VAL A 136 0.26 2.93 -3.07
C VAL A 136 -0.71 2.44 -1.99
N TRP A 137 -1.19 3.36 -1.14
CA TRP A 137 -2.23 3.11 -0.15
C TRP A 137 -3.50 2.47 -0.73
N PHE A 138 -3.91 2.90 -1.93
CA PHE A 138 -5.15 2.45 -2.54
C PHE A 138 -5.01 1.09 -3.21
N ASP A 139 -3.83 0.81 -3.78
CA ASP A 139 -3.59 -0.40 -4.57
C ASP A 139 -3.12 -1.57 -3.71
N LEU A 140 -2.16 -1.34 -2.82
CA LEU A 140 -1.47 -2.39 -2.07
C LEU A 140 -2.43 -3.27 -1.24
N PRO A 141 -3.42 -2.75 -0.49
CA PRO A 141 -4.34 -3.61 0.26
C PRO A 141 -5.17 -4.53 -0.64
N ASN A 142 -5.50 -4.08 -1.85
CA ASN A 142 -6.32 -4.84 -2.80
C ASN A 142 -5.51 -5.89 -3.54
N GLU A 143 -4.28 -5.56 -3.94
CA GLU A 143 -3.32 -6.47 -4.55
C GLU A 143 -2.80 -7.54 -3.57
N LEU A 144 -2.69 -7.21 -2.28
CA LEU A 144 -2.26 -8.17 -1.26
C LEU A 144 -3.43 -8.93 -0.60
N VAL A 145 -4.67 -8.52 -0.88
CA VAL A 145 -5.90 -9.04 -0.28
C VAL A 145 -5.88 -8.91 1.25
N LEU A 146 -5.51 -7.73 1.73
CA LEU A 146 -5.52 -7.45 3.16
C LEU A 146 -6.95 -7.49 3.71
N PRO A 147 -7.15 -7.95 4.96
CA PRO A 147 -8.47 -8.10 5.53
C PRO A 147 -9.19 -6.75 5.58
N GLY A 148 -10.37 -6.70 4.98
CA GLY A 148 -11.06 -5.44 4.78
C GLY A 148 -11.89 -5.45 3.51
N LYS A 149 -13.03 -4.75 3.54
CA LYS A 149 -13.73 -4.45 2.28
C LYS A 149 -12.90 -3.43 1.49
N LEU A 150 -13.13 -3.36 0.18
CA LEU A 150 -12.63 -2.35 -0.77
C LEU A 150 -12.81 -0.88 -0.35
N SER A 151 -13.41 -0.61 0.82
CA SER A 151 -13.65 0.72 1.36
C SER A 151 -12.65 1.08 2.46
N ASN A 152 -12.47 2.39 2.64
CA ASN A 152 -11.66 3.04 3.67
C ASN A 152 -12.04 2.66 5.11
N ALA A 153 -13.09 1.83 5.29
CA ALA A 153 -13.63 1.42 6.57
C ALA A 153 -13.01 0.12 7.13
N SER A 154 -12.07 -0.54 6.43
CA SER A 154 -11.38 -1.68 7.05
C SER A 154 -10.55 -1.23 8.26
N PRO A 155 -10.62 -1.93 9.41
CA PRO A 155 -9.75 -1.68 10.55
C PRO A 155 -8.26 -1.70 10.20
N ILE A 156 -7.84 -2.55 9.25
CA ILE A 156 -6.47 -2.54 8.75
C ILE A 156 -6.21 -1.25 7.96
N ASN A 157 -7.11 -0.84 7.06
CA ASN A 157 -6.93 0.36 6.24
C ASN A 157 -6.78 1.64 7.08
N LYS A 158 -7.58 1.78 8.14
CA LYS A 158 -7.56 2.94 9.03
C LYS A 158 -6.40 2.93 10.03
N LYS A 159 -5.97 1.78 10.54
CA LYS A 159 -4.87 1.71 11.51
C LYS A 159 -3.50 1.72 10.83
N VAL A 160 -3.44 1.00 9.72
CA VAL A 160 -2.22 0.80 8.96
C VAL A 160 -2.07 2.01 8.05
N PHE A 161 -2.88 2.12 7.01
CA PHE A 161 -2.45 2.90 5.87
C PHE A 161 -2.79 4.42 5.95
N THR A 162 -3.69 4.90 6.82
CA THR A 162 -4.06 6.34 6.82
C THR A 162 -3.12 7.27 7.60
N THR A 163 -2.24 6.75 8.46
CA THR A 163 -1.34 7.59 9.26
C THR A 163 0.07 7.52 8.70
N ILE A 164 0.60 8.68 8.29
CA ILE A 164 1.99 8.82 7.84
C ILE A 164 2.80 9.29 9.05
N TYR A 165 3.77 8.48 9.46
CA TYR A 165 4.75 8.87 10.45
C TYR A 165 6.09 9.10 9.74
N PRO A 166 6.73 10.26 9.92
CA PRO A 166 8.06 10.46 9.39
C PRO A 166 9.00 9.41 10.01
N TYR A 167 9.88 8.84 9.19
CA TYR A 167 10.84 7.82 9.61
C TYR A 167 10.24 6.48 10.06
N VAL A 168 9.00 6.17 9.70
CA VAL A 168 8.44 4.83 9.91
C VAL A 168 8.40 4.10 8.58
N VAL A 169 9.00 2.91 8.57
CA VAL A 169 8.77 1.93 7.51
C VAL A 169 7.86 0.87 8.07
N ARG A 170 6.84 0.53 7.30
CA ARG A 170 5.92 -0.52 7.65
C ARG A 170 6.26 -1.79 6.90
N LEU A 171 6.30 -2.87 7.64
CA LEU A 171 6.46 -4.23 7.15
C LEU A 171 5.10 -4.92 7.17
N ILE A 172 4.69 -5.48 6.04
CA ILE A 172 3.52 -6.35 5.92
C ILE A 172 4.08 -7.75 5.70
N VAL A 173 3.83 -8.65 6.65
CA VAL A 173 4.45 -9.97 6.67
C VAL A 173 3.38 -11.05 6.78
N PHE A 174 3.35 -11.94 5.79
CA PHE A 174 2.46 -13.11 5.73
C PHE A 174 3.14 -14.37 6.21
N ASP A 175 2.36 -15.24 6.88
CA ASP A 175 2.75 -16.59 7.28
C ASP A 175 4.10 -16.64 8.03
N PHE A 176 4.32 -15.66 8.91
CA PHE A 176 5.59 -15.53 9.62
C PHE A 176 5.40 -14.79 10.95
N ASN A 177 6.06 -15.26 11.99
CA ASN A 177 6.06 -14.64 13.31
C ASN A 177 7.39 -13.91 13.55
N ILE A 178 7.36 -12.58 13.52
CA ILE A 178 8.54 -11.74 13.76
C ILE A 178 8.95 -11.82 15.24
N ILE A 179 10.22 -12.14 15.50
CA ILE A 179 10.83 -12.23 16.83
C ILE A 179 11.68 -10.99 17.10
N SER A 180 12.53 -10.61 16.14
CA SER A 180 13.42 -9.46 16.26
C SER A 180 13.74 -8.88 14.89
N ILE A 181 14.24 -7.65 14.86
CA ILE A 181 14.69 -6.99 13.65
C ILE A 181 16.07 -6.42 13.93
N LYS A 182 17.03 -6.73 13.06
CA LYS A 182 18.41 -6.24 13.16
C LYS A 182 18.81 -5.42 11.96
N TYR A 183 19.58 -4.38 12.19
CA TYR A 183 20.17 -3.55 11.15
C TYR A 183 21.69 -3.62 11.19
N TYR A 184 22.29 -3.83 10.02
CA TYR A 184 23.72 -3.80 9.84
C TYR A 184 24.07 -3.31 8.43
N LYS A 185 24.81 -2.20 8.35
CA LYS A 185 25.23 -1.55 7.09
C LYS A 185 24.05 -1.27 6.14
N ASN A 186 23.85 -2.07 5.10
CA ASN A 186 22.79 -1.87 4.11
C ASN A 186 21.66 -2.90 4.21
N GLN A 187 21.65 -3.71 5.27
CA GLN A 187 20.68 -4.80 5.47
C GLN A 187 19.85 -4.60 6.73
N ILE A 188 18.56 -4.87 6.62
CA ILE A 188 17.63 -5.00 7.73
C ILE A 188 17.11 -6.43 7.71
N CYS A 189 17.51 -7.24 8.68
CA CYS A 189 17.04 -8.62 8.81
C CYS A 189 15.85 -8.67 9.75
N VAL A 190 14.70 -9.10 9.23
CA VAL A 190 13.48 -9.41 9.97
C VAL A 190 13.55 -10.89 10.34
N ILE A 191 13.82 -11.17 11.61
CA ILE A 191 14.12 -12.51 12.11
C ILE A 191 12.87 -13.10 12.75
N GLY A 192 12.55 -14.35 12.44
CA GLY A 192 11.36 -14.99 12.98
C GLY A 192 11.11 -16.40 12.46
N GLU A 193 9.96 -16.95 12.83
CA GLU A 193 9.60 -18.33 12.50
C GLU A 193 8.52 -18.39 11.41
N PRO A 194 8.66 -19.26 10.40
CA PRO A 194 7.60 -19.51 9.43
C PRO A 194 6.35 -20.04 10.10
N LEU A 195 5.20 -19.54 9.66
CA LEU A 195 3.88 -20.05 10.01
C LEU A 195 3.22 -20.66 8.76
N ARG A 196 2.11 -21.38 8.96
CA ARG A 196 1.27 -21.89 7.86
C ARG A 196 0.22 -20.89 7.39
N LYS A 197 -0.09 -19.93 8.24
CA LYS A 197 -1.06 -18.85 8.04
C LYS A 197 -0.67 -17.69 8.94
N GLY A 198 -1.24 -16.52 8.67
CA GLY A 198 -1.14 -15.35 9.53
C GLY A 198 -0.72 -14.10 8.76
N LEU A 199 -1.04 -12.96 9.35
CA LEU A 199 -0.69 -11.64 8.86
C LEU A 199 -0.22 -10.80 10.04
N THR A 200 1.01 -10.31 9.95
CA THR A 200 1.57 -9.33 10.88
C THR A 200 1.92 -8.07 10.12
N VAL A 201 1.43 -6.94 10.59
CA VAL A 201 1.89 -5.62 10.16
C VAL A 201 2.69 -5.01 11.31
N ALA A 202 3.94 -4.69 11.04
CA ALA A 202 4.89 -4.14 11.99
C ALA A 202 5.44 -2.81 11.51
N ASP A 203 5.49 -1.83 12.40
CA ASP A 203 6.13 -0.54 12.16
C ASP A 203 7.54 -0.58 12.76
N ILE A 204 8.54 -0.20 11.95
CA ILE A 204 9.92 0.00 12.39
C ILE A 204 10.29 1.47 12.31
N ASP A 205 10.97 1.97 13.33
CA ASP A 205 11.54 3.31 13.34
C ASP A 205 12.92 3.30 12.67
N ILE A 206 13.05 4.06 11.59
CA ILE A 206 14.28 4.19 10.80
C ILE A 206 14.96 5.54 11.00
N LYS A 207 14.56 6.36 11.98
CA LYS A 207 15.08 7.71 12.19
C LYS A 207 16.61 7.79 12.32
N ASN A 208 17.22 6.78 12.92
CA ASN A 208 18.67 6.70 13.11
C ASN A 208 19.37 5.84 12.05
N ILE A 209 18.66 5.42 11.01
CA ILE A 209 19.20 4.67 9.89
C ILE A 209 19.49 5.65 8.75
N PRO A 210 20.69 5.63 8.15
CA PRO A 210 21.02 6.50 7.03
C PRO A 210 20.02 6.38 5.88
N ASP A 211 19.70 7.51 5.26
CA ASP A 211 18.84 7.61 4.09
C ASP A 211 19.58 7.11 2.84
N SER A 212 19.63 5.80 2.70
CA SER A 212 20.20 5.09 1.56
C SER A 212 19.43 3.78 1.36
N GLN A 213 19.51 3.20 0.17
CA GLN A 213 18.85 1.93 -0.12
C GLN A 213 19.20 0.86 0.93
N LYS A 214 18.18 0.14 1.41
CA LYS A 214 18.35 -1.00 2.30
C LYS A 214 17.73 -2.25 1.70
N LEU A 215 18.40 -3.38 1.86
CA LEU A 215 17.80 -4.68 1.61
C LEU A 215 17.13 -5.16 2.90
N ILE A 216 15.80 -5.26 2.90
CA ILE A 216 15.06 -5.87 3.99
C ILE A 216 14.90 -7.36 3.68
N GLN A 217 15.40 -8.23 4.56
CA GLN A 217 15.41 -9.68 4.37
C GLN A 217 14.56 -10.35 5.45
N LEU A 218 13.64 -11.21 5.05
CA LEU A 218 12.87 -12.08 5.95
C LEU A 218 13.68 -13.36 6.17
N ILE A 219 14.15 -13.58 7.39
CA ILE A 219 15.09 -14.68 7.69
C ILE A 219 14.67 -15.51 8.88
N THR A 220 14.95 -16.79 8.83
CA THR A 220 14.79 -17.71 9.96
C THR A 220 15.97 -17.60 10.95
N PRO A 221 15.84 -18.05 12.22
CA PRO A 221 16.93 -17.98 13.20
C PRO A 221 18.18 -18.80 12.80
N ASP A 222 17.99 -19.84 11.99
CA ASP A 222 19.05 -20.68 11.41
C ASP A 222 19.69 -20.08 10.14
N ARG A 223 19.28 -18.85 9.77
CA ARG A 223 19.88 -17.98 8.74
C ARG A 223 19.45 -18.27 7.30
N TYR A 224 18.33 -18.96 7.09
CA TYR A 224 17.76 -19.08 5.75
C TYR A 224 16.93 -17.84 5.42
N GLU A 225 17.17 -17.27 4.25
CA GLU A 225 16.33 -16.22 3.69
C GLU A 225 15.08 -16.82 3.05
N LEU A 226 13.93 -16.24 3.35
CA LEU A 226 12.63 -16.66 2.83
C LEU A 226 12.08 -15.68 1.79
N ASP A 227 12.39 -14.39 1.95
CA ASP A 227 11.94 -13.32 1.06
C ASP A 227 12.78 -12.05 1.31
N TYR A 228 12.74 -11.10 0.39
CA TYR A 228 13.44 -9.81 0.52
C TYR A 228 12.71 -8.68 -0.23
N SER A 229 12.87 -7.44 0.23
CA SER A 229 12.37 -6.23 -0.45
C SER A 229 13.40 -5.12 -0.33
N ILE A 230 13.58 -4.36 -1.42
CA ILE A 230 14.45 -3.19 -1.46
C ILE A 230 13.66 -1.98 -0.97
N LEU A 231 14.11 -1.42 0.15
CA LEU A 231 13.67 -0.12 0.62
C LEU A 231 14.49 0.96 -0.08
N TYR A 232 13.81 1.87 -0.78
CA TYR A 232 14.41 3.01 -1.49
C TYR A 232 14.51 4.25 -0.61
#